data_AF-A0A9E0Z7A9-F1
#
_entry.id   AF-A0A9E0Z7A9-F1
#
_cell.length_a   1.000
_cell.length_b   1.000
_cell.length_c   1.000
_cell.angle_alpha   90.00
_cell.angle_beta   90.00
_cell.angle_gamma   90.00
#
_symmetry.space_group_name_H-M   'P 1'
#
loop_
_entity.id
_entity.type
_entity.pdbx_description
1 polymer ?
#
loop_
_entity_poly.entity_id
_entity_poly.type
_entity_poly.pdbx_seq_one_letter_code
_entity_poly.pdbx_strand_id
1 'polypeptide(L)'
;MMNKRKIIIITSKFLHVFVQHIIDELPLDCDVEIIEYKCFQDIKQIYQQYESTSDGFMLSGKAALAALEKALPDHRKPAVSFGSDLVSMYRLLLKHFVEQRTLRTDRVIFDFLLPIQENATVSYFLHDMDFPSTNTAVDNWLATLDIGRLSSIEEETSQKIIRLWEQNQFDLLICQYSSIIPVLEQHNIPYIYCYPEKEVFQSLVETLLAQIELSFFRENLPAAIAISGTSSEIGEKDRAQLKTALYALKAELALDMIFQETPTGFQLFTSAKYINYLTDHFQTSFLSVRLKEDYGFPASVGYGIGKNITEARSHAEAALKESFYAKGSFV
;
A
#
# COMPACT_ATOMS: atom_id res chain seq x y z
N MET A 1 6.87 -0.82 26.69
CA MET A 1 6.64 -1.96 25.79
C MET A 1 6.25 -1.37 24.45
N MET A 2 7.00 -1.60 23.38
CA MET A 2 6.45 -1.36 22.04
C MET A 2 5.29 -2.34 21.86
N ASN A 3 4.12 -1.86 21.46
CA ASN A 3 3.03 -2.76 21.05
C ASN A 3 3.55 -3.65 19.93
N LYS A 4 3.21 -4.93 19.99
CA LYS A 4 3.49 -5.86 18.89
C LYS A 4 2.79 -5.32 17.64
N ARG A 5 3.47 -5.34 16.49
CA ARG A 5 2.93 -4.79 15.24
C ARG A 5 1.70 -5.60 14.83
N LYS A 6 0.63 -4.93 14.39
CA LYS A 6 -0.57 -5.61 13.89
C LYS A 6 -0.61 -5.57 12.36
N ILE A 7 -0.68 -6.73 11.73
CA ILE A 7 -0.88 -6.84 10.28
C ILE A 7 -2.25 -7.44 9.98
N ILE A 8 -2.87 -6.99 8.89
CA ILE A 8 -4.13 -7.54 8.38
C ILE A 8 -3.85 -8.29 7.10
N ILE A 9 -4.25 -9.56 7.04
CA ILE A 9 -4.16 -10.38 5.84
C ILE A 9 -5.53 -10.43 5.18
N ILE A 10 -5.65 -9.81 4.01
CA ILE A 10 -6.85 -9.79 3.18
C ILE A 10 -6.74 -10.92 2.16
N THR A 11 -7.56 -11.96 2.30
CA THR A 11 -7.46 -13.18 1.50
C THR A 11 -8.81 -13.65 0.97
N SER A 12 -8.82 -14.48 -0.07
CA SER A 12 -10.05 -15.15 -0.50
C SER A 12 -10.49 -16.17 0.55
N LYS A 13 -11.80 -16.50 0.54
CA LYS A 13 -12.35 -17.56 1.39
C LYS A 13 -11.65 -18.90 1.22
N PHE A 14 -11.25 -19.25 0.00
CA PHE A 14 -10.55 -20.50 -0.30
C PHE A 14 -9.22 -20.61 0.45
N LEU A 15 -8.46 -19.51 0.50
CA LEU A 15 -7.13 -19.49 1.11
C LEU A 15 -7.14 -19.32 2.63
N HIS A 16 -8.27 -18.98 3.25
CA HIS A 16 -8.34 -18.68 4.69
C HIS A 16 -7.70 -19.78 5.55
N VAL A 17 -8.12 -21.03 5.36
CA VAL A 17 -7.64 -22.17 6.17
C VAL A 17 -6.14 -22.39 5.97
N PHE A 18 -5.66 -22.24 4.75
CA PHE A 18 -4.25 -22.35 4.42
C PHE A 18 -3.41 -21.26 5.09
N VAL A 19 -3.87 -20.01 5.02
CA VAL A 19 -3.20 -18.86 5.65
C VAL A 19 -3.16 -19.03 7.17
N GLN A 20 -4.28 -19.44 7.79
CA GLN A 20 -4.35 -19.71 9.22
C GLN A 20 -3.33 -20.78 9.64
N HIS A 21 -3.27 -21.88 8.89
CA HIS A 21 -2.32 -22.95 9.17
C HIS A 21 -0.86 -22.48 9.08
N ILE A 22 -0.50 -21.70 8.06
CA ILE A 22 0.85 -21.14 7.92
C ILE A 22 1.21 -20.23 9.09
N ILE A 23 0.29 -19.35 9.51
CA ILE A 23 0.51 -18.43 10.64
C ILE A 23 0.73 -19.21 11.93
N ASP A 24 -0.09 -20.24 12.19
CA ASP A 24 -0.01 -21.04 13.42
C ASP A 24 1.33 -21.78 13.54
N GLU A 25 1.98 -22.11 12.42
CA GLU A 25 3.27 -22.79 12.41
C GLU A 25 4.49 -21.86 12.32
N LEU A 26 4.31 -20.58 12.02
CA LEU A 26 5.41 -19.63 11.86
C LEU A 26 5.64 -18.83 13.15
N PRO A 27 6.91 -18.67 13.60
CA PRO A 27 7.23 -17.85 14.77
C PRO A 27 7.20 -16.36 14.40
N LEU A 28 6.00 -15.80 14.20
CA LEU A 28 5.83 -14.42 13.77
C LEU A 28 5.93 -13.43 14.94
N ASP A 29 6.79 -12.41 14.78
CA ASP A 29 6.89 -11.27 15.72
C ASP A 29 5.89 -10.15 15.38
N CYS A 30 4.66 -10.53 15.06
CA CYS A 30 3.53 -9.62 14.88
C CYS A 30 2.22 -10.27 15.36
N ASP A 31 1.18 -9.46 15.51
CA ASP A 31 -0.20 -9.90 15.63
C ASP A 31 -0.82 -9.92 14.24
N VAL A 32 -1.51 -11.01 13.90
CA VAL A 32 -2.09 -11.22 12.58
C VAL A 32 -3.59 -11.40 12.72
N GLU A 33 -4.35 -10.68 11.89
CA GLU A 33 -5.80 -10.89 11.73
C GLU A 33 -6.11 -11.17 10.25
N ILE A 34 -6.85 -12.25 10.00
CA ILE A 34 -7.19 -12.71 8.65
C ILE A 34 -8.61 -12.26 8.32
N ILE A 35 -8.77 -11.51 7.23
CA ILE A 35 -10.05 -11.01 6.74
C ILE A 35 -10.31 -11.55 5.34
N GLU A 36 -11.52 -12.06 5.13
CA GLU A 36 -11.94 -12.59 3.84
C GLU A 36 -12.55 -11.49 2.96
N TYR A 37 -12.16 -11.45 1.68
CA TYR A 37 -12.91 -10.73 0.64
C TYR A 37 -13.70 -11.72 -0.22
N LYS A 38 -14.83 -11.27 -0.79
CA LYS A 38 -15.64 -12.08 -1.73
C LYS A 38 -15.27 -11.78 -3.16
N CYS A 39 -15.02 -10.52 -3.47
CA CYS A 39 -14.50 -10.06 -4.75
C CYS A 39 -13.56 -8.87 -4.56
N PHE A 40 -12.85 -8.48 -5.61
CA PHE A 40 -11.90 -7.37 -5.54
C PHE A 40 -12.54 -6.01 -5.17
N GLN A 41 -13.85 -5.83 -5.38
CA GLN A 41 -14.57 -4.61 -5.00
C GLN A 41 -14.63 -4.41 -3.47
N ASP A 42 -14.60 -5.49 -2.69
CA ASP A 42 -14.69 -5.44 -1.23
C ASP A 42 -13.40 -4.91 -0.58
N ILE A 43 -12.26 -5.03 -1.28
CA ILE A 43 -10.92 -4.77 -0.72
C ILE A 43 -10.78 -3.34 -0.20
N LYS A 44 -11.33 -2.36 -0.92
CA LYS A 44 -11.31 -0.94 -0.49
C LYS A 44 -11.99 -0.78 0.87
N GLN A 45 -13.19 -1.32 1.02
CA GLN A 45 -13.98 -1.20 2.25
C GLN A 45 -13.29 -1.91 3.41
N ILE A 46 -12.74 -3.09 3.16
CA ILE A 46 -11.97 -3.85 4.16
C ILE A 46 -10.76 -3.02 4.61
N TYR A 47 -9.95 -2.48 3.68
CA TYR A 47 -8.79 -1.66 4.05
C TYR A 47 -9.21 -0.47 4.93
N GLN A 48 -10.23 0.28 4.53
CA GLN A 48 -10.71 1.46 5.28
C GLN A 48 -11.21 1.11 6.68
N GLN A 49 -11.84 -0.06 6.85
CA GLN A 49 -12.31 -0.53 8.15
C GLN A 49 -11.13 -0.79 9.12
N TYR A 50 -10.01 -1.30 8.62
CA TYR A 50 -8.88 -1.72 9.46
C TYR A 50 -7.69 -0.74 9.49
N GLU A 51 -7.65 0.27 8.61
CA GLU A 51 -6.52 1.21 8.46
C GLU A 51 -6.07 1.84 9.78
N SER A 52 -7.01 2.20 10.66
CA SER A 52 -6.71 2.83 11.95
C SER A 52 -6.07 1.89 12.98
N THR A 53 -6.31 0.58 12.85
CA THR A 53 -5.85 -0.44 13.81
C THR A 53 -4.68 -1.27 13.27
N SER A 54 -4.43 -1.20 11.96
CA SER A 54 -3.37 -1.95 11.29
C SER A 54 -2.10 -1.12 11.12
N ASP A 55 -0.95 -1.77 11.24
CA ASP A 55 0.35 -1.24 10.85
C ASP A 55 0.65 -1.52 9.37
N GLY A 56 0.13 -2.61 8.78
CA GLY A 56 0.33 -2.96 7.38
C GLY A 56 -0.58 -4.09 6.88
N PHE A 57 -0.60 -4.29 5.57
CA PHE A 57 -1.54 -5.20 4.91
C PHE A 57 -0.83 -6.23 4.04
N MET A 58 -1.36 -7.46 4.03
CA MET A 58 -0.95 -8.51 3.10
C MET A 58 -2.15 -8.97 2.28
N LEU A 59 -2.04 -9.01 0.96
CA LEU A 59 -3.14 -9.37 0.06
C LEU A 59 -2.84 -10.67 -0.70
N SER A 60 -3.84 -11.53 -0.87
CA SER A 60 -3.68 -12.79 -1.59
C SER A 60 -3.63 -12.55 -3.11
N GLY A 61 -2.43 -12.33 -3.64
CA GLY A 61 -2.15 -12.18 -5.07
C GLY A 61 -2.01 -10.73 -5.53
N LYS A 62 -1.27 -10.55 -6.64
CA LYS A 62 -0.97 -9.24 -7.22
C LYS A 62 -2.21 -8.49 -7.69
N ALA A 63 -3.21 -9.19 -8.23
CA ALA A 63 -4.46 -8.58 -8.67
C ALA A 63 -5.24 -7.96 -7.50
N ALA A 64 -5.23 -8.59 -6.32
CA ALA A 64 -5.85 -8.05 -5.11
C ALA A 64 -5.12 -6.80 -4.61
N LEU A 65 -3.77 -6.80 -4.62
CA LEU A 65 -2.97 -5.61 -4.29
C LEU A 65 -3.22 -4.47 -5.29
N ALA A 66 -3.23 -4.76 -6.59
CA ALA A 66 -3.54 -3.76 -7.62
C ALA A 66 -4.96 -3.18 -7.46
N ALA A 67 -5.94 -4.00 -7.04
CA ALA A 67 -7.27 -3.51 -6.72
C ALA A 67 -7.27 -2.48 -5.57
N LEU A 68 -6.48 -2.73 -4.51
CA LEU A 68 -6.27 -1.76 -3.43
C LEU A 68 -5.62 -0.47 -3.94
N GLU A 69 -4.48 -0.58 -4.62
CA GLU A 69 -3.68 0.56 -5.08
C GLU A 69 -4.45 1.45 -6.07
N LYS A 70 -5.25 0.85 -6.95
CA LYS A 70 -6.08 1.63 -7.88
C LYS A 70 -7.25 2.28 -7.16
N ALA A 71 -7.92 1.56 -6.24
CA ALA A 71 -9.07 2.09 -5.50
C ALA A 71 -8.69 3.16 -4.47
N LEU A 72 -7.46 3.12 -3.95
CA LEU A 72 -6.88 4.02 -2.96
C LEU A 72 -5.40 4.31 -3.31
N PRO A 73 -5.12 5.17 -4.31
CA PRO A 73 -3.75 5.49 -4.72
C PRO A 73 -2.90 6.10 -3.59
N ASP A 74 -3.54 6.79 -2.65
CA ASP A 74 -2.91 7.46 -1.52
C ASP A 74 -3.02 6.66 -0.21
N HIS A 75 -3.15 5.32 -0.30
CA HIS A 75 -3.17 4.47 0.90
C HIS A 75 -1.88 4.66 1.71
N ARG A 76 -2.01 4.81 3.03
CA ARG A 76 -0.90 5.23 3.89
C ARG A 76 -0.11 4.07 4.48
N LYS A 77 -0.75 2.91 4.61
CA LYS A 77 -0.15 1.74 5.25
C LYS A 77 0.61 0.90 4.21
N PRO A 78 1.81 0.41 4.52
CA PRO A 78 2.50 -0.55 3.67
C PRO A 78 1.62 -1.74 3.34
N ALA A 79 1.63 -2.15 2.08
CA ALA A 79 0.85 -3.27 1.58
C ALA A 79 1.73 -4.12 0.67
N VAL A 80 1.67 -5.44 0.83
CA VAL A 80 2.37 -6.40 -0.04
C VAL A 80 1.42 -7.52 -0.47
N SER A 81 1.72 -8.18 -1.58
CA SER A 81 0.96 -9.35 -2.04
C SER A 81 1.70 -10.65 -1.77
N PHE A 82 0.99 -11.69 -1.35
CA PHE A 82 1.53 -13.05 -1.28
C PHE A 82 0.90 -13.95 -2.35
N GLY A 83 1.67 -14.90 -2.85
CA GLY A 83 1.24 -15.85 -3.88
C GLY A 83 2.40 -16.78 -4.25
N SER A 84 2.13 -17.81 -5.04
CA SER A 84 3.18 -18.72 -5.54
C SER A 84 4.19 -17.97 -6.39
N ASP A 85 5.48 -18.25 -6.20
CA ASP A 85 6.52 -17.76 -7.08
C ASP A 85 6.74 -18.68 -8.31
N LEU A 86 7.61 -18.26 -9.23
CA LEU A 86 7.92 -19.04 -10.43
C LEU A 86 8.53 -20.40 -10.07
N VAL A 87 9.33 -20.48 -9.01
CA VAL A 87 9.97 -21.74 -8.57
C VAL A 87 8.91 -22.74 -8.13
N SER A 88 7.94 -22.31 -7.31
CA SER A 88 6.80 -23.11 -6.86
C SER A 88 5.98 -23.60 -8.04
N MET A 89 5.74 -22.74 -9.03
CA MET A 89 5.03 -23.10 -10.25
C MET A 89 5.81 -24.14 -11.08
N TYR A 90 7.10 -23.95 -11.34
CA TYR A 90 7.90 -24.96 -12.07
C TYR A 90 7.96 -26.29 -11.32
N ARG A 91 8.10 -26.27 -9.99
CA ARG A 91 8.04 -27.47 -9.15
C ARG A 91 6.69 -28.17 -9.27
N LEU A 92 5.59 -27.41 -9.26
CA LEU A 92 4.24 -27.93 -9.44
C LEU A 92 4.08 -28.61 -10.81
N LEU A 93 4.53 -27.95 -11.88
CA LEU A 93 4.48 -28.51 -13.24
C LEU A 93 5.31 -29.79 -13.33
N LEU A 94 6.55 -29.77 -12.86
CA LEU A 94 7.42 -30.95 -12.84
C LEU A 94 6.78 -32.12 -12.11
N LYS A 95 6.23 -31.87 -10.92
CA LYS A 95 5.51 -32.90 -10.15
C LYS A 95 4.39 -33.53 -10.98
N HIS A 96 3.50 -32.71 -11.55
CA HIS A 96 2.32 -33.22 -12.25
C HIS A 96 2.66 -33.90 -13.58
N PHE A 97 3.55 -33.35 -14.41
CA PHE A 97 3.90 -33.96 -15.69
C PHE A 97 4.80 -35.20 -15.53
N VAL A 98 5.57 -35.31 -14.44
CA VAL A 98 6.35 -36.53 -14.14
C VAL A 98 5.45 -37.63 -13.57
N GLU A 99 4.55 -37.30 -12.65
CA GLU A 99 3.66 -38.26 -11.99
C GLU A 99 2.48 -38.68 -12.89
N GLN A 100 1.94 -37.77 -13.70
CA GLN A 100 0.81 -38.01 -14.61
C GLN A 100 1.27 -37.97 -16.06
N ARG A 101 1.98 -39.01 -16.50
CA ARG A 101 2.59 -39.07 -17.84
C ARG A 101 1.61 -38.97 -19.01
N THR A 102 0.31 -39.12 -18.78
CA THR A 102 -0.74 -38.96 -19.80
C THR A 102 -1.21 -37.51 -19.97
N LEU A 103 -0.86 -36.62 -19.04
CA LEU A 103 -1.26 -35.22 -19.09
C LEU A 103 -0.52 -34.50 -20.22
N ARG A 104 -1.27 -33.85 -21.10
CA ARG A 104 -0.70 -33.14 -22.25
C ARG A 104 -0.56 -31.65 -21.96
N THR A 105 0.63 -31.08 -22.17
CA THR A 105 0.92 -29.66 -21.91
C THR A 105 0.07 -28.70 -22.75
N ASP A 106 -0.42 -29.12 -23.92
CA ASP A 106 -1.33 -28.35 -24.78
C ASP A 106 -2.80 -28.40 -24.33
N ARG A 107 -3.12 -29.24 -23.34
CA ARG A 107 -4.45 -29.35 -22.71
C ARG A 107 -4.47 -28.92 -21.25
N VAL A 108 -3.38 -28.34 -20.76
CA VAL A 108 -3.33 -27.70 -19.43
C VAL A 108 -3.21 -26.20 -19.64
N ILE A 109 -4.04 -25.40 -18.96
CA ILE A 109 -4.04 -23.94 -19.10
C ILE A 109 -3.76 -23.22 -17.78
N PHE A 110 -3.32 -21.97 -17.86
CA PHE A 110 -3.12 -21.06 -16.73
C PHE A 110 -4.20 -19.97 -16.69
N ASP A 111 -4.80 -19.73 -15.53
CA ASP A 111 -5.78 -18.65 -15.35
C ASP A 111 -5.17 -17.26 -15.56
N PHE A 112 -3.97 -16.99 -15.03
CA PHE A 112 -3.32 -15.68 -15.09
C PHE A 112 -2.90 -15.26 -16.51
N LEU A 113 -2.79 -16.22 -17.45
CA LEU A 113 -2.48 -15.91 -18.86
C LEU A 113 -3.73 -15.55 -19.67
N LEU A 114 -4.92 -16.04 -19.27
CA LEU A 114 -6.15 -15.82 -20.03
C LEU A 114 -6.52 -14.35 -20.27
N PRO A 115 -6.25 -13.41 -19.34
CA PRO A 115 -6.49 -11.98 -19.58
C PRO A 115 -5.45 -11.31 -20.47
N ILE A 116 -4.27 -11.91 -20.65
CA ILE A 116 -3.09 -11.29 -21.25
C ILE A 116 -2.80 -11.86 -22.65
N GLN A 117 -3.15 -13.13 -22.87
CA GLN A 117 -2.83 -13.87 -24.08
C GLN A 117 -4.06 -14.62 -24.62
N GLU A 118 -4.08 -14.82 -25.94
CA GLU A 118 -5.07 -15.68 -26.58
C GLU A 118 -4.82 -17.16 -26.24
N ASN A 119 -3.55 -17.58 -26.24
CA ASN A 119 -3.14 -18.93 -25.86
C ASN A 119 -2.63 -18.94 -24.41
N ALA A 120 -3.29 -19.72 -23.55
CA ALA A 120 -2.97 -19.83 -22.13
C ALA A 120 -2.43 -21.22 -21.74
N THR A 121 -2.04 -22.04 -22.71
CA THR A 121 -1.58 -23.42 -22.45
C THR A 121 -0.20 -23.47 -21.79
N VAL A 122 0.08 -24.55 -21.06
CA VAL A 122 1.42 -24.84 -20.54
C VAL A 122 2.43 -25.00 -21.68
N SER A 123 2.01 -25.60 -22.80
CA SER A 123 2.87 -25.71 -23.98
C SER A 123 3.33 -24.35 -24.48
N TYR A 124 2.40 -23.41 -24.65
CA TYR A 124 2.72 -22.04 -25.06
C TYR A 124 3.64 -21.34 -24.05
N PHE A 125 3.33 -21.48 -22.75
CA PHE A 125 4.13 -20.91 -21.68
C PHE A 125 5.59 -21.42 -21.68
N LEU A 126 5.83 -22.69 -22.02
CA LEU A 126 7.17 -23.29 -22.00
C LEU A 126 7.98 -23.05 -23.27
N HIS A 127 7.33 -22.91 -24.43
CA HIS A 127 8.02 -22.93 -25.73
C HIS A 127 8.00 -21.58 -26.46
N ASP A 128 6.93 -20.81 -26.32
CA ASP A 128 6.67 -19.66 -27.19
C ASP A 128 6.76 -18.32 -26.45
N MET A 129 6.77 -18.33 -25.11
CA MET A 129 6.98 -17.12 -24.32
C MET A 129 8.47 -16.85 -24.08
N ASP A 130 8.94 -15.68 -24.52
CA ASP A 130 10.28 -15.18 -24.22
C ASP A 130 10.40 -14.79 -22.73
N PHE A 131 11.29 -15.49 -22.01
CA PHE A 131 11.47 -15.39 -20.56
C PHE A 131 12.56 -14.39 -20.16
N PRO A 132 12.20 -13.09 -20.10
CA PRO A 132 12.47 -12.31 -18.88
C PRO A 132 11.20 -11.65 -18.28
N SER A 133 10.00 -11.88 -18.82
CA SER A 133 8.88 -10.93 -18.66
C SER A 133 7.52 -11.50 -18.26
N THR A 134 7.38 -12.67 -17.63
CA THR A 134 6.03 -13.15 -17.21
C THR A 134 5.47 -12.36 -16.03
N ASN A 135 6.26 -12.18 -14.98
CA ASN A 135 5.92 -11.24 -13.91
C ASN A 135 5.74 -9.82 -14.48
N THR A 136 6.66 -9.39 -15.34
CA THR A 136 6.59 -8.07 -15.99
C THR A 136 5.34 -7.92 -16.87
N ALA A 137 4.86 -8.97 -17.54
CA ALA A 137 3.67 -8.93 -18.38
C ALA A 137 2.40 -8.82 -17.53
N VAL A 138 2.31 -9.57 -16.44
CA VAL A 138 1.22 -9.44 -15.47
C VAL A 138 1.25 -8.06 -14.82
N ASP A 139 2.43 -7.57 -14.40
CA ASP A 139 2.60 -6.26 -13.78
C ASP A 139 2.25 -5.13 -14.75
N ASN A 140 2.72 -5.21 -16.00
CA ASN A 140 2.38 -4.26 -17.06
C ASN A 140 0.89 -4.29 -17.39
N TRP A 141 0.29 -5.48 -17.47
CA TRP A 141 -1.14 -5.63 -17.71
C TRP A 141 -1.95 -4.98 -16.58
N LEU A 142 -1.67 -5.33 -15.32
CA LEU A 142 -2.32 -4.73 -14.15
C LEU A 142 -2.16 -3.20 -14.12
N ALA A 143 -1.00 -2.68 -14.53
CA ALA A 143 -0.76 -1.24 -14.60
C ALA A 143 -1.70 -0.53 -15.60
N THR A 144 -2.09 -1.18 -16.71
CA THR A 144 -2.99 -0.60 -17.73
C THR A 144 -4.47 -0.62 -17.34
N LEU A 145 -4.86 -1.40 -16.33
CA LEU A 145 -6.25 -1.52 -15.92
C LEU A 145 -6.72 -0.32 -15.10
N ASP A 146 -7.98 0.07 -15.32
CA ASP A 146 -8.73 0.94 -14.41
C ASP A 146 -9.47 0.11 -13.33
N ILE A 147 -10.03 0.81 -12.34
CA ILE A 147 -10.81 0.20 -11.24
C ILE A 147 -11.99 -0.64 -11.77
N GLY A 148 -12.65 -0.18 -12.83
CA GLY A 148 -13.82 -0.84 -13.40
C GLY A 148 -13.46 -2.20 -14.02
N ARG A 149 -12.35 -2.25 -14.75
CA ARG A 149 -11.81 -3.47 -15.36
C ARG A 149 -11.31 -4.44 -14.30
N LEU A 150 -10.63 -3.98 -13.25
CA LEU A 150 -10.17 -4.84 -12.14
C LEU A 150 -11.32 -5.59 -11.48
N SER A 151 -12.45 -4.91 -11.32
CA SER A 151 -13.67 -5.45 -10.73
C SER A 151 -14.33 -6.56 -11.56
N SER A 152 -14.00 -6.65 -12.86
CA SER A 152 -14.55 -7.62 -13.80
C SER A 152 -13.58 -8.77 -14.14
N ILE A 153 -12.31 -8.71 -13.71
CA ILE A 153 -11.31 -9.75 -14.05
C ILE A 153 -11.79 -11.13 -13.61
N GLU A 154 -12.28 -11.23 -12.38
CA GLU A 154 -12.70 -12.51 -11.78
C GLU A 154 -13.84 -13.13 -12.58
N GLU A 155 -14.83 -12.31 -12.95
CA GLU A 155 -15.99 -12.74 -13.73
C GLU A 155 -15.60 -13.06 -15.20
N GLU A 156 -14.87 -12.17 -15.87
CA GLU A 156 -14.42 -12.35 -17.26
C GLU A 156 -13.55 -13.61 -17.40
N THR A 157 -12.63 -13.83 -16.45
CA THR A 157 -11.76 -15.00 -16.42
C THR A 157 -12.58 -16.28 -16.18
N SER A 158 -13.49 -16.25 -15.20
CA SER A 158 -14.38 -17.39 -14.91
C SER A 158 -15.24 -17.77 -16.12
N GLN A 159 -15.87 -16.78 -16.76
CA GLN A 159 -16.69 -17.02 -17.96
C GLN A 159 -15.86 -17.59 -19.11
N LYS A 160 -14.63 -17.09 -19.33
CA LYS A 160 -13.73 -17.63 -20.36
C LYS A 160 -13.34 -19.07 -20.07
N ILE A 161 -13.03 -19.41 -18.81
CA ILE A 161 -12.69 -20.77 -18.39
C ILE A 161 -13.88 -21.71 -18.63
N ILE A 162 -15.09 -21.33 -18.21
CA ILE A 162 -16.30 -22.14 -18.42
C ILE A 162 -16.53 -22.42 -19.91
N ARG A 163 -16.42 -21.39 -20.76
CA ARG A 163 -16.58 -21.57 -22.22
C ARG A 163 -15.56 -22.53 -22.80
N LEU A 164 -14.28 -22.40 -22.42
CA LEU A 164 -13.22 -23.29 -22.89
C LEU A 164 -13.43 -24.74 -22.41
N TRP A 165 -13.98 -24.91 -21.21
CA TRP A 165 -14.29 -26.22 -20.63
C TRP A 165 -15.43 -26.89 -21.37
N GLU A 166 -16.54 -26.18 -21.58
CA GLU A 166 -17.70 -26.67 -22.34
C GLU A 166 -17.34 -27.04 -23.79
N GLN A 167 -16.34 -26.37 -24.36
CA GLN A 167 -15.81 -26.64 -25.70
C GLN A 167 -14.71 -27.72 -25.73
N ASN A 168 -14.44 -28.39 -24.60
CA ASN A 168 -13.44 -29.44 -24.46
C ASN A 168 -12.01 -29.01 -24.89
N GLN A 169 -11.64 -27.75 -24.64
CA GLN A 169 -10.37 -27.16 -25.07
C GLN A 169 -9.21 -27.43 -24.10
N PHE A 170 -9.48 -27.84 -22.86
CA PHE A 170 -8.47 -28.19 -21.86
C PHE A 170 -8.98 -29.30 -20.94
N ASP A 171 -8.06 -29.98 -20.25
CA ASP A 171 -8.34 -31.06 -19.30
C ASP A 171 -8.08 -30.65 -17.85
N LEU A 172 -7.23 -29.65 -17.63
CA LEU A 172 -6.79 -29.20 -16.31
C LEU A 172 -6.42 -27.72 -16.29
N LEU A 173 -6.84 -27.02 -15.23
CA LEU A 173 -6.46 -25.64 -14.96
C LEU A 173 -5.38 -25.58 -13.87
N ILE A 174 -4.26 -24.90 -14.12
CA ILE A 174 -3.37 -24.44 -13.05
C ILE A 174 -3.86 -23.07 -12.60
N CYS A 175 -4.32 -22.99 -11.35
CA CYS A 175 -5.01 -21.84 -10.79
C CYS A 175 -4.10 -21.05 -9.84
N GLN A 176 -4.05 -19.73 -10.04
CA GLN A 176 -3.48 -18.74 -9.13
C GLN A 176 -4.53 -17.81 -8.51
N TYR A 177 -5.63 -17.54 -9.23
CA TYR A 177 -6.75 -16.74 -8.74
C TYR A 177 -7.65 -17.59 -7.82
N SER A 178 -7.28 -17.67 -6.55
CA SER A 178 -8.04 -18.45 -5.56
C SER A 178 -9.53 -18.05 -5.44
N SER A 179 -9.88 -16.81 -5.80
CA SER A 179 -11.25 -16.32 -5.75
C SER A 179 -12.18 -16.94 -6.80
N ILE A 180 -11.66 -17.49 -7.91
CA ILE A 180 -12.48 -18.15 -8.93
C ILE A 180 -12.77 -19.62 -8.62
N ILE A 181 -12.08 -20.22 -7.64
CA ILE A 181 -12.20 -21.65 -7.30
C ILE A 181 -13.64 -22.09 -7.00
N PRO A 182 -14.47 -21.33 -6.25
CA PRO A 182 -15.86 -21.70 -6.03
C PRO A 182 -16.64 -21.89 -7.34
N VAL A 183 -16.33 -21.11 -8.38
CA VAL A 183 -16.95 -21.25 -9.71
C VAL A 183 -16.43 -22.50 -10.41
N LEU A 184 -15.14 -22.81 -10.31
CA LEU A 184 -14.57 -24.03 -10.88
C LEU A 184 -15.21 -25.29 -10.28
N GLU A 185 -15.38 -25.31 -8.96
CA GLU A 185 -16.02 -26.41 -8.22
C GLU A 185 -17.48 -26.58 -8.62
N GLN A 186 -18.24 -25.48 -8.75
CA GLN A 186 -19.63 -25.51 -9.20
C GLN A 186 -19.79 -26.13 -10.60
N HIS A 187 -18.81 -25.90 -11.50
CA HIS A 187 -18.82 -26.43 -12.87
C HIS A 187 -18.06 -27.76 -13.03
N ASN A 188 -17.58 -28.36 -11.92
CA ASN A 188 -16.77 -29.59 -11.92
C ASN A 188 -15.52 -29.50 -12.82
N ILE A 189 -14.90 -28.32 -12.88
CA ILE A 189 -13.69 -28.07 -13.67
C ILE A 189 -12.48 -28.54 -12.87
N PRO A 190 -11.66 -29.48 -13.40
CA PRO A 190 -10.45 -29.92 -12.71
C PRO A 190 -9.43 -28.78 -12.59
N TYR A 191 -8.92 -28.57 -11.38
CA TYR A 191 -7.91 -27.55 -11.12
C TYR A 191 -6.81 -28.04 -10.16
N ILE A 192 -5.65 -27.39 -10.24
CA ILE A 192 -4.59 -27.46 -9.23
C ILE A 192 -4.27 -26.04 -8.81
N TYR A 193 -4.35 -25.77 -7.51
CA TYR A 193 -3.95 -24.48 -6.97
C TYR A 193 -2.44 -24.43 -6.68
N CYS A 194 -1.78 -23.36 -7.10
CA CYS A 194 -0.37 -23.13 -6.79
C CYS A 194 -0.25 -22.40 -5.44
N TYR A 195 -0.05 -23.15 -4.36
CA TYR A 195 0.14 -22.58 -3.03
C TYR A 195 1.51 -21.89 -2.92
N PRO A 196 1.62 -20.77 -2.18
CA PRO A 196 2.92 -20.22 -1.80
C PRO A 196 3.64 -21.17 -0.83
N GLU A 197 4.96 -21.28 -0.99
CA GLU A 197 5.78 -22.02 -0.02
C GLU A 197 5.86 -21.24 1.31
N LYS A 198 5.98 -21.96 2.41
CA LYS A 198 5.96 -21.39 3.78
C LYS A 198 7.09 -20.39 4.00
N GLU A 199 8.29 -20.69 3.50
CA GLU A 199 9.46 -19.83 3.61
C GLU A 199 9.29 -18.52 2.83
N VAL A 200 8.60 -18.58 1.68
CA VAL A 200 8.28 -17.38 0.89
C VAL A 200 7.27 -16.52 1.65
N PHE A 201 6.25 -17.13 2.25
CA PHE A 201 5.28 -16.41 3.08
C PHE A 201 5.96 -15.73 4.28
N GLN A 202 6.86 -16.42 4.98
CA GLN A 202 7.61 -15.85 6.11
C GLN A 202 8.45 -14.65 5.67
N SER A 203 9.22 -14.78 4.59
CA SER A 203 10.04 -13.69 4.04
C SER A 203 9.21 -12.46 3.66
N LEU A 204 7.98 -12.66 3.15
CA LEU A 204 7.05 -11.57 2.85
C LEU A 204 6.55 -10.86 4.11
N VAL A 205 6.27 -11.60 5.19
CA VAL A 205 5.92 -10.99 6.49
C VAL A 205 7.09 -10.17 7.03
N GLU A 206 8.31 -10.69 7.01
CA GLU A 206 9.52 -9.96 7.43
C GLU A 206 9.74 -8.69 6.59
N THR A 207 9.53 -8.79 5.27
CA THR A 207 9.59 -7.65 4.35
C THR A 207 8.55 -6.58 4.70
N LEU A 208 7.31 -6.99 4.97
CA LEU A 208 6.25 -6.06 5.37
C LEU A 208 6.58 -5.36 6.70
N LEU A 209 7.09 -6.10 7.69
CA LEU A 209 7.52 -5.53 8.97
C LEU A 209 8.64 -4.50 8.79
N ALA A 210 9.62 -4.78 7.95
CA ALA A 210 10.67 -3.81 7.61
C ALA A 210 10.09 -2.55 6.93
N GLN A 211 9.11 -2.68 6.03
CA GLN A 211 8.44 -1.54 5.40
C GLN A 211 7.64 -0.70 6.42
N ILE A 212 6.98 -1.36 7.38
CA ILE A 212 6.28 -0.70 8.50
C ILE A 212 7.25 0.11 9.34
N GLU A 213 8.39 -0.46 9.71
CA GLU A 213 9.42 0.24 10.47
C GLU A 213 9.98 1.44 9.70
N LEU A 214 10.28 1.26 8.41
CA LEU A 214 10.75 2.35 7.55
C LEU A 214 9.73 3.48 7.44
N SER A 215 8.45 3.15 7.29
CA SER A 215 7.36 4.15 7.28
C SER A 215 7.30 4.91 8.61
N PHE A 216 7.36 4.19 9.74
CA PHE A 216 7.40 4.78 11.06
C PHE A 216 8.62 5.71 11.25
N PHE A 217 9.82 5.31 10.83
CA PHE A 217 11.01 6.17 10.93
C PHE A 217 10.88 7.42 10.08
N ARG A 218 10.36 7.32 8.85
CA ARG A 218 10.14 8.47 7.96
C ARG A 218 9.15 9.46 8.56
N GLU A 219 8.04 8.98 9.09
CA GLU A 219 7.03 9.81 9.75
C GLU A 219 7.57 10.51 11.00
N ASN A 220 8.52 9.88 11.70
CA ASN A 220 9.11 10.40 12.94
C ASN A 220 10.45 11.13 12.75
N LEU A 221 10.84 11.45 11.51
CA LEU A 221 12.00 12.30 11.27
C LEU A 221 11.84 13.66 11.97
N PRO A 222 12.90 14.20 12.61
CA PRO A 222 12.88 15.52 13.21
C PRO A 222 12.44 16.58 12.21
N ALA A 223 11.47 17.39 12.64
CA ALA A 223 10.89 18.43 11.84
C ALA A 223 10.78 19.73 12.63
N ALA A 224 10.87 20.85 11.92
CA ALA A 224 10.69 22.17 12.50
C ALA A 224 9.86 23.06 11.58
N ILE A 225 9.14 24.00 12.18
CA ILE A 225 8.35 25.01 11.47
C ILE A 225 8.79 26.38 12.00
N ALA A 226 9.23 27.26 11.13
CA ALA A 226 9.57 28.63 11.44
C ALA A 226 8.43 29.54 10.99
N ILE A 227 7.89 30.33 11.91
CA ILE A 227 6.74 31.22 11.65
C ILE A 227 7.15 32.64 12.01
N SER A 228 6.93 33.57 11.10
CA SER A 228 7.16 34.99 11.31
C SER A 228 5.99 35.82 10.82
N GLY A 229 5.79 36.98 11.44
CA GLY A 229 4.92 38.02 10.90
C GLY A 229 5.52 38.62 9.62
N THR A 230 4.76 39.46 8.93
CA THR A 230 5.17 40.11 7.67
C THR A 230 6.28 41.16 7.82
N SER A 231 6.61 41.58 9.04
CA SER A 231 7.69 42.53 9.36
C SER A 231 8.86 41.85 10.07
N SER A 232 10.06 42.43 9.97
CA SER A 232 11.29 41.92 10.58
C SER A 232 11.25 41.86 12.13
N GLU A 233 10.32 42.58 12.75
CA GLU A 233 10.02 42.49 14.18
C GLU A 233 8.50 42.40 14.37
N ILE A 234 8.07 41.53 15.29
CA ILE A 234 6.66 41.42 15.72
C ILE A 234 6.51 42.18 17.04
N GLY A 235 5.57 43.12 17.10
CA GLY A 235 5.24 43.82 18.34
C GLY A 235 4.70 42.89 19.43
N GLU A 236 4.80 43.28 20.70
CA GLU A 236 4.43 42.43 21.85
C GLU A 236 2.97 41.93 21.80
N LYS A 237 2.05 42.81 21.35
CA LYS A 237 0.62 42.48 21.17
C LYS A 237 0.41 41.43 20.07
N ASP A 238 1.06 41.61 18.93
CA ASP A 238 0.96 40.73 17.77
C ASP A 238 1.58 39.36 18.08
N ARG A 239 2.67 39.34 18.87
CA ARG A 239 3.29 38.10 19.36
C ARG A 239 2.35 37.34 20.29
N ALA A 240 1.66 38.03 21.21
CA ALA A 240 0.69 37.41 22.10
C ALA A 240 -0.53 36.84 21.34
N GLN A 241 -0.99 37.53 20.30
CA GLN A 241 -2.06 37.05 19.42
C GLN A 241 -1.62 35.80 18.65
N LEU A 242 -0.44 35.82 18.01
CA LEU A 242 0.10 34.68 17.29
C LEU A 242 0.30 33.47 18.22
N LYS A 243 0.84 33.67 19.43
CA LYS A 243 0.96 32.63 20.44
C LYS A 243 -0.39 31.97 20.74
N THR A 244 -1.41 32.79 21.01
CA THR A 244 -2.75 32.31 21.33
C THR A 244 -3.34 31.50 20.18
N ALA A 245 -3.20 31.98 18.94
CA ALA A 245 -3.64 31.28 17.74
C ALA A 245 -2.94 29.92 17.55
N LEU A 246 -1.62 29.86 17.75
CA LEU A 246 -0.84 28.63 17.60
C LEU A 246 -1.21 27.57 18.66
N TYR A 247 -1.43 27.98 19.92
CA TYR A 247 -1.90 27.05 20.96
C TYR A 247 -3.33 26.58 20.71
N ALA A 248 -4.21 27.44 20.18
CA ALA A 248 -5.56 27.05 19.80
C ALA A 248 -5.53 26.01 18.66
N LEU A 249 -4.75 26.25 17.60
CA LEU A 249 -4.58 25.30 16.49
C LEU A 249 -3.95 23.98 16.95
N LYS A 250 -2.97 24.02 17.86
CA LYS A 250 -2.39 22.81 18.45
C LYS A 250 -3.45 21.94 19.14
N ALA A 251 -4.32 22.58 19.94
CA ALA A 251 -5.37 21.87 20.67
C ALA A 251 -6.46 21.33 19.73
N GLU A 252 -6.91 22.15 18.77
CA GLU A 252 -7.93 21.80 17.78
C GLU A 252 -7.53 20.58 16.94
N LEU A 253 -6.28 20.55 16.48
CA LEU A 253 -5.77 19.53 15.55
C LEU A 253 -4.99 18.41 16.26
N ALA A 254 -4.94 18.42 17.59
CA ALA A 254 -4.16 17.50 18.41
C ALA A 254 -2.69 17.36 17.95
N LEU A 255 -2.03 18.47 17.61
CA LEU A 255 -0.66 18.46 17.10
C LEU A 255 0.34 18.19 18.22
N ASP A 256 1.27 17.26 17.99
CA ASP A 256 2.39 17.04 18.89
C ASP A 256 3.56 17.96 18.49
N MET A 257 3.61 19.13 19.13
CA MET A 257 4.57 20.19 18.83
C MET A 257 5.08 20.90 20.08
N ILE A 258 6.36 21.24 20.09
CA ILE A 258 6.99 22.08 21.12
C ILE A 258 7.18 23.48 20.54
N PHE A 259 6.68 24.50 21.25
CA PHE A 259 6.82 25.90 20.86
C PHE A 259 8.05 26.54 21.50
N GLN A 260 8.81 27.27 20.71
CA GLN A 260 9.89 28.14 21.15
C GLN A 260 9.69 29.55 20.57
N GLU A 261 9.69 30.56 21.43
CA GLU A 261 9.64 31.96 20.99
C GLU A 261 10.99 32.38 20.37
N THR A 262 10.91 33.16 19.29
CA THR A 262 12.06 33.81 18.65
C THR A 262 11.83 35.32 18.57
N PRO A 263 12.88 36.14 18.35
CA PRO A 263 12.70 37.59 18.22
C PRO A 263 11.72 37.98 17.11
N THR A 264 11.70 37.20 16.03
CA THR A 264 10.91 37.45 14.83
C THR A 264 9.60 36.65 14.77
N GLY A 265 9.33 35.76 15.73
CA GLY A 265 8.13 34.94 15.74
C GLY A 265 8.23 33.67 16.60
N PHE A 266 7.98 32.51 15.99
CA PHE A 266 7.95 31.23 16.68
C PHE A 266 8.68 30.14 15.88
N GLN A 267 9.37 29.27 16.60
CA GLN A 267 9.87 28.01 16.12
C GLN A 267 9.05 26.87 16.75
N LEU A 268 8.57 25.95 15.93
CA LEU A 268 7.86 24.76 16.37
C LEU A 268 8.72 23.55 16.06
N PHE A 269 8.85 22.62 17.00
CA PHE A 269 9.54 21.34 16.79
C PHE A 269 8.53 20.20 16.85
N THR A 270 8.62 19.29 15.90
CA THR A 270 7.65 18.22 15.67
C THR A 270 8.29 17.08 14.86
N SER A 271 7.47 16.24 14.23
CA SER A 271 7.88 15.20 13.30
C SER A 271 7.39 15.46 11.86
N ALA A 272 8.05 14.83 10.89
CA ALA A 272 7.68 14.92 9.48
C ALA A 272 6.21 14.55 9.22
N LYS A 273 5.61 13.66 10.02
CA LYS A 273 4.18 13.34 10.01
C LYS A 273 3.30 14.59 10.08
N TYR A 274 3.58 15.49 11.02
CA TYR A 274 2.77 16.69 11.20
C TYR A 274 3.05 17.76 10.15
N ILE A 275 4.28 17.82 9.61
CA ILE A 275 4.55 18.67 8.44
C ILE A 275 3.72 18.19 7.25
N ASN A 276 3.76 16.88 6.93
CA ASN A 276 2.99 16.31 5.82
C ASN A 276 1.49 16.57 5.99
N TYR A 277 0.97 16.43 7.21
CA TYR A 277 -0.41 16.75 7.53
C TYR A 277 -0.75 18.24 7.30
N LEU A 278 0.09 19.16 7.82
CA LEU A 278 -0.15 20.60 7.72
C LEU A 278 0.09 21.18 6.33
N THR A 279 0.80 20.46 5.49
CA THR A 279 1.15 20.90 4.13
C THR A 279 0.43 20.13 3.04
N ASP A 280 -0.44 19.19 3.41
CA ASP A 280 -1.04 18.25 2.46
C ASP A 280 0.02 17.64 1.53
N HIS A 281 1.02 17.00 2.12
CA HIS A 281 2.18 16.45 1.41
C HIS A 281 2.87 17.47 0.49
N PHE A 282 3.14 18.67 1.04
CA PHE A 282 3.84 19.79 0.37
C PHE A 282 3.06 20.49 -0.75
N GLN A 283 1.76 20.25 -0.87
CA GLN A 283 0.90 20.90 -1.88
C GLN A 283 0.31 22.23 -1.39
N THR A 284 0.12 22.38 -0.08
CA THR A 284 -0.55 23.53 0.53
C THR A 284 0.16 23.96 1.83
N SER A 285 -0.35 25.00 2.49
CA SER A 285 0.11 25.42 3.82
C SER A 285 -1.08 25.79 4.70
N PHE A 286 -1.59 24.78 5.42
CA PHE A 286 -2.73 24.90 6.30
C PHE A 286 -2.53 25.98 7.37
N LEU A 287 -1.34 26.04 7.99
CA LEU A 287 -1.05 27.03 9.02
C LEU A 287 -1.14 28.47 8.50
N SER A 288 -0.57 28.77 7.33
CA SER A 288 -0.58 30.13 6.79
C SER A 288 -2.00 30.61 6.43
N VAL A 289 -2.84 29.69 5.93
CA VAL A 289 -4.24 29.96 5.59
C VAL A 289 -5.04 30.23 6.86
N ARG A 290 -5.01 29.30 7.84
CA ARG A 290 -5.78 29.43 9.09
C ARG A 290 -5.38 30.66 9.91
N LEU A 291 -4.08 30.94 10.03
CA LEU A 291 -3.61 32.12 10.75
C LEU A 291 -4.17 33.41 10.13
N LYS A 292 -4.25 33.48 8.79
CA LYS A 292 -4.81 34.63 8.10
C LYS A 292 -6.34 34.71 8.20
N GLU A 293 -7.03 33.62 7.92
CA GLU A 293 -8.49 33.61 7.77
C GLU A 293 -9.23 33.63 9.12
N ASP A 294 -8.78 32.84 10.10
CA ASP A 294 -9.48 32.70 11.38
C ASP A 294 -8.97 33.67 12.44
N TYR A 295 -7.68 34.01 12.38
CA TYR A 295 -7.02 34.82 13.39
C TYR A 295 -6.61 36.21 12.90
N GLY A 296 -6.88 36.54 11.63
CA GLY A 296 -6.56 37.83 11.03
C GLY A 296 -5.06 38.14 10.97
N PHE A 297 -4.21 37.11 11.06
CA PHE A 297 -2.77 37.23 11.19
C PHE A 297 -2.05 36.67 9.95
N PRO A 298 -1.66 37.51 8.98
CA PRO A 298 -0.87 37.05 7.85
C PRO A 298 0.55 36.66 8.33
N ALA A 299 0.89 35.39 8.20
CA ALA A 299 2.19 34.85 8.59
C ALA A 299 2.94 34.24 7.41
N SER A 300 4.26 34.42 7.41
CA SER A 300 5.21 33.67 6.62
C SER A 300 5.58 32.38 7.36
N VAL A 301 5.56 31.25 6.68
CA VAL A 301 5.79 29.92 7.26
C VAL A 301 6.83 29.17 6.43
N GLY A 302 7.89 28.72 7.09
CA GLY A 302 8.89 27.81 6.54
C GLY A 302 8.85 26.46 7.24
N TYR A 303 8.78 25.38 6.47
CA TYR A 303 8.80 24.00 6.97
C TYR A 303 10.18 23.39 6.74
N GLY A 304 10.66 22.55 7.65
CA GLY A 304 11.96 21.90 7.51
C GLY A 304 11.97 20.51 8.11
N ILE A 305 12.41 19.52 7.34
CA ILE A 305 12.63 18.14 7.78
C ILE A 305 14.13 17.86 7.72
N GLY A 306 14.70 17.27 8.77
CA GLY A 306 16.13 16.99 8.85
C GLY A 306 16.45 15.67 9.55
N LYS A 307 17.71 15.24 9.50
CA LYS A 307 18.15 14.02 10.20
C LYS A 307 18.24 14.23 11.72
N ASN A 308 18.30 15.48 12.15
CA ASN A 308 18.34 15.92 13.54
C ASN A 308 17.64 17.29 13.67
N ILE A 309 17.40 17.72 14.91
CA ILE A 309 16.71 18.99 15.21
C ILE A 309 17.45 20.20 14.64
N THR A 310 18.79 20.19 14.64
CA THR A 310 19.61 21.29 14.12
C THR A 310 19.40 21.47 12.63
N GLU A 311 19.45 20.38 11.85
CA GLU A 311 19.17 20.39 10.42
C GLU A 311 17.72 20.81 10.13
N ALA A 312 16.75 20.22 10.82
CA ALA A 312 15.34 20.54 10.63
C ALA A 312 15.06 22.05 10.84
N ARG A 313 15.67 22.63 11.89
CA ARG A 313 15.60 24.08 12.14
C ARG A 313 16.26 24.88 11.03
N SER A 314 17.46 24.50 10.62
CA SER A 314 18.18 25.19 9.54
C SER A 314 17.39 25.19 8.23
N HIS A 315 16.75 24.07 7.89
CA HIS A 315 15.89 23.98 6.70
C HIS A 315 14.64 24.86 6.83
N ALA A 316 13.97 24.84 8.00
CA ALA A 316 12.79 25.67 8.23
C ALA A 316 13.11 27.17 8.16
N GLU A 317 14.25 27.60 8.69
CA GLU A 317 14.71 28.99 8.61
C GLU A 317 15.06 29.39 7.15
N ALA A 318 15.66 28.49 6.37
CA ALA A 318 15.91 28.72 4.96
C ALA A 318 14.60 28.86 4.17
N ALA A 319 13.64 27.96 4.38
CA ALA A 319 12.32 28.02 3.77
C ALA A 319 11.53 29.28 4.16
N LEU A 320 11.67 29.73 5.42
CA LEU A 320 11.04 30.98 5.88
C LEU A 320 11.62 32.21 5.17
N LYS A 321 12.93 32.22 4.85
CA LYS A 321 13.53 33.30 4.05
C LYS A 321 12.92 33.37 2.66
N GLU A 322 12.75 32.23 1.99
CA GLU A 322 12.09 32.15 0.68
C GLU A 322 10.61 32.59 0.75
N SER A 323 9.93 32.24 1.85
CA SER A 323 8.56 32.68 2.13
C SER A 323 8.37 34.20 2.08
N PHE A 324 9.33 34.97 2.59
CA PHE A 324 9.27 36.43 2.51
C PHE A 324 9.38 36.95 1.08
N TYR A 325 10.23 36.34 0.25
CA TYR A 325 10.43 36.80 -1.13
C TYR A 325 9.23 36.51 -2.02
N ALA A 326 8.60 35.35 -1.86
CA ALA A 326 7.51 34.89 -2.72
C ALA A 326 6.10 35.13 -2.13
N LYS A 327 5.99 35.72 -0.92
CA LYS A 327 4.72 36.00 -0.22
C LYS A 327 3.85 34.74 -0.06
N GLY A 328 4.48 33.60 0.24
CA GLY A 328 3.84 32.29 0.35
C GLY A 328 4.44 31.44 1.47
N SER A 329 4.15 30.15 1.52
CA SER A 329 4.83 29.20 2.44
C SER A 329 5.70 28.24 1.65
N PHE A 330 6.80 27.77 2.25
CA PHE A 330 7.77 26.90 1.58
C PHE A 330 8.18 25.74 2.46
N VAL A 331 8.47 24.61 1.82
CA VAL A 331 9.07 23.42 2.41
C VAL A 331 10.43 23.20 1.74
#